data_AF-X1MDV3-F1
#
_entry.id   AF-X1MDV3-F1
#
_cell.length_a   1.000
_cell.length_b   1.000
_cell.length_c   1.000
_cell.angle_alpha   90.00
_cell.angle_beta   90.00
_cell.angle_gamma   90.00
#
_symmetry.space_group_name_H-M   'P 1'
#
loop_
_entity.id
_entity.type
_entity.pdbx_description
1 polymer ?
#
loop_
_entity_poly.entity_id
_entity_poly.type
_entity_poly.pdbx_seq_one_letter_code
_entity_poly.pdbx_strand_id
1 'polypeptide(L)' 'MKVTDIKMHVFKSKIPIAITSFDELSKDSGPAGAIEFSLVKVLTNEGIEGDYIVWSEIRAARPKALAEVLRILKPRLVG' A
#
# COMPACT_ATOMS: atom_id res chain seq x y z
N MET A 1 19.92 -16.12 -1.51
CA MET A 1 18.77 -15.32 -1.06
C MET A 1 17.56 -15.50 -1.97
N LYS A 2 16.44 -15.95 -1.41
CA LYS A 2 15.16 -16.20 -2.08
C LYS A 2 14.00 -15.64 -1.25
N VAL A 3 12.97 -15.13 -1.91
CA VAL A 3 11.75 -14.66 -1.22
C VAL A 3 10.90 -15.87 -0.85
N THR A 4 10.53 -15.98 0.42
CA THR A 4 9.71 -17.08 0.95
C THR A 4 8.25 -16.69 1.07
N ASP A 5 7.97 -15.43 1.39
CA ASP A 5 6.61 -14.95 1.53
C ASP A 5 6.52 -13.43 1.34
N ILE A 6 5.33 -12.98 0.95
CA ILE A 6 4.98 -11.57 0.85
C ILE A 6 3.62 -11.39 1.53
N LYS A 7 3.59 -10.60 2.60
CA LYS A 7 2.38 -10.28 3.37
C LYS A 7 1.98 -8.85 3.08
N MET A 8 0.67 -8.57 3.04
CA MET A 8 0.19 -7.21 2.88
C MET A 8 -0.93 -6.93 3.88
N HIS A 9 -0.85 -5.76 4.52
CA HIS A 9 -1.89 -5.25 5.41
C HIS A 9 -2.34 -3.88 4.93
N VAL A 10 -3.65 -3.66 4.88
CA VAL A 10 -4.24 -2.36 4.54
C VAL A 10 -4.61 -1.65 5.82
N PHE A 11 -4.10 -0.44 6.00
CA PHE A 11 -4.41 0.44 7.10
C PHE A 11 -5.22 1.63 6.60
N LYS A 12 -6.13 2.11 7.46
CA LYS A 12 -6.86 3.34 7.24
C LYS A 12 -6.48 4.31 8.33
N SER A 13 -5.96 5.49 7.97
CA SER A 13 -5.74 6.55 8.92
C SER A 13 -6.55 7.78 8.55
N LYS A 14 -7.09 8.44 9.57
CA LYS A 14 -7.62 9.79 9.46
C LYS A 14 -6.44 10.73 9.62
N ILE A 15 -5.82 11.10 8.50
CA ILE A 15 -4.79 12.13 8.50
C ILE A 15 -5.49 13.43 8.15
N PRO A 16 -5.29 14.52 8.91
CA PRO A 16 -5.67 15.84 8.40
C PRO A 16 -4.87 16.03 7.11
N ILE A 17 -5.55 16.11 5.97
CA ILE A 17 -4.90 16.37 4.68
C ILE A 17 -4.20 17.73 4.81
N ALA A 18 -2.92 17.71 5.16
CA ALA A 18 -2.03 18.80 4.84
C ALA A 18 -1.89 18.73 3.33
N ILE A 19 -2.45 19.74 2.66
CA ILE A 19 -2.56 19.91 1.22
C ILE A 19 -1.23 19.51 0.57
N THR A 20 -1.15 18.27 0.08
CA THR A 20 -0.15 17.88 -0.89
C THR A 20 -0.64 18.40 -2.24
N SER A 21 0.28 18.64 -3.17
CA SER A 21 0.22 19.60 -4.28
C SER A 21 -0.87 19.43 -5.34
N PHE A 22 -1.90 18.60 -5.11
CA PHE A 22 -3.01 18.34 -6.02
C PHE A 22 -4.36 18.70 -5.37
N ASP A 23 -4.85 19.87 -5.76
CA ASP A 23 -6.07 20.54 -5.29
C ASP A 23 -7.37 19.72 -5.49
N GLU A 24 -7.33 18.66 -6.29
CA GLU A 24 -8.49 17.78 -6.57
C GLU A 24 -8.78 16.75 -5.46
N LEU A 25 -7.84 16.52 -4.53
CA LEU A 25 -8.06 15.62 -3.39
C LEU A 25 -9.11 16.14 -2.40
N SER A 26 -9.33 17.45 -2.40
CA SER A 26 -10.28 18.16 -1.53
C SER A 26 -11.74 17.94 -1.92
N LYS A 27 -12.02 17.62 -3.20
CA LYS A 27 -13.40 17.47 -3.71
C LYS A 27 -14.00 16.08 -3.51
N ASP A 28 -13.17 15.05 -3.44
CA ASP A 28 -13.60 13.64 -3.32
C ASP A 28 -13.51 13.11 -1.87
N SER A 29 -13.10 13.97 -0.94
CA SER A 29 -12.90 13.68 0.47
C SER A 29 -13.86 14.53 1.28
N GLY A 30 -14.87 13.91 1.90
CA GLY A 30 -15.70 14.56 2.92
C GLY A 30 -14.85 15.13 4.09
N PRO A 31 -15.48 15.66 5.15
CA PRO A 31 -14.89 16.64 6.09
C PRO A 31 -13.66 16.20 6.93
N ALA A 32 -13.07 15.04 6.67
CA ALA A 32 -11.73 14.66 7.11
C ALA A 32 -11.18 13.60 6.14
N GLY A 33 -10.36 14.00 5.17
CA GLY A 33 -9.89 13.12 4.11
C GLY A 33 -9.01 11.97 4.61
N ALA A 34 -9.64 10.81 4.78
CA ALA A 34 -8.97 9.59 5.21
C ALA A 34 -8.05 9.06 4.12
N ILE A 35 -6.79 8.83 4.46
CA ILE A 35 -5.79 8.21 3.58
C ILE A 35 -5.71 6.72 3.92
N GLU A 36 -5.75 5.87 2.90
CA GLU A 36 -5.50 4.44 3.03
C GLU A 36 -4.07 4.15 2.57
N PHE A 37 -3.35 3.31 3.32
CA PHE A 37 -2.00 2.86 2.98
C PHE A 37 -1.88 1.34 3.14
N SER A 38 -0.95 0.75 2.39
CA SER A 38 -0.62 -0.66 2.46
C SER A 38 0.76 -0.83 3.07
N LEU A 39 0.90 -1.69 4.06
CA LEU A 39 2.20 -2.23 4.46
C LEU A 39 2.43 -3.54 3.72
N VAL A 40 3.49 -3.61 2.94
CA VAL A 40 3.96 -4.82 2.28
C VAL A 40 5.20 -5.30 3.02
N LYS A 41 5.16 -6.53 3.53
CA LYS A 41 6.27 -7.19 4.20
C LYS A 41 6.78 -8.33 3.34
N VAL A 42 8.06 -8.28 2.98
CA VAL A 42 8.76 -9.31 2.19
C VAL A 42 9.66 -10.11 3.15
N LEU A 43 9.54 -11.43 3.09
CA LEU A 43 10.31 -12.37 3.92
C LEU A 43 11.23 -13.19 3.03
N THR A 44 12.48 -13.41 3.45
CA THR A 44 13.43 -14.27 2.75
C THR A 44 13.77 -15.54 3.52
N ASN A 45 14.38 -16.51 2.84
CA ASN A 45 14.85 -17.75 3.44
C ASN A 45 16.06 -17.58 4.38
N GLU A 46 16.67 -16.40 4.39
CA GLU A 46 17.81 -16.04 5.23
C GLU A 46 17.37 -15.25 6.49
N GLY A 47 16.07 -15.10 6.72
CA GLY A 47 15.52 -14.33 7.83
C GLY A 47 15.57 -12.81 7.64
N ILE A 48 15.86 -12.34 6.42
CA ILE A 48 15.84 -10.91 6.08
C ILE A 48 14.39 -10.48 5.84
N GLU A 49 14.02 -9.36 6.44
CA GLU A 49 12.70 -8.76 6.29
C GLU A 49 12.80 -7.40 5.60
N GLY A 50 11.91 -7.13 4.64
CA GLY A 50 11.77 -5.83 4.00
C GLY A 50 10.36 -5.29 4.18
N ASP A 51 10.23 -4.12 4.81
CA ASP A 51 8.96 -3.46 5.09
C ASP A 51 8.78 -2.22 4.20
N TYR A 52 7.68 -2.17 3.45
CA TYR A 52 7.38 -1.11 2.50
C TYR A 52 6.00 -0.51 2.76
N ILE A 53 5.92 0.81 2.84
CA ILE A 53 4.66 1.55 2.93
C ILE A 53 4.30 2.08 1.55
N VAL A 54 3.14 1.68 1.04
CA VAL A 54 2.62 2.12 -0.25
C VAL A 54 1.32 2.86 -0.04
N TRP A 55 1.26 4.10 -0.52
CA TRP A 55 0.07 4.94 -0.52
C TRP A 55 0.00 5.70 -1.84
N SER A 56 -1.19 6.17 -2.20
CA SER A 56 -1.36 7.00 -3.39
C SER A 56 -2.45 8.03 -3.20
N GLU A 57 -2.21 9.20 -3.77
CA GLU A 57 -3.19 10.26 -3.96
C GLU A 57 -4.25 9.88 -5.00
N ILE A 58 -3.90 8.98 -5.93
CA ILE A 58 -4.78 8.56 -7.03
C ILE A 58 -5.69 7.42 -6.56
N ARG A 59 -7.01 7.60 -6.71
CA ARG A 59 -8.03 6.63 -6.26
C ARG A 59 -7.84 5.22 -6.83
N ALA A 60 -7.43 5.09 -8.08
CA ALA A 60 -7.18 3.81 -8.73
C ALA A 60 -5.90 3.10 -8.24
N ALA A 61 -4.97 3.83 -7.62
CA ALA A 61 -3.75 3.29 -7.02
C ALA A 61 -3.89 3.08 -5.50
N ARG A 62 -5.13 3.09 -4.98
CA ARG A 62 -5.44 2.81 -3.58
C ARG A 62 -5.10 1.35 -3.21
N PRO A 63 -4.91 1.06 -1.91
CA PRO A 63 -4.46 -0.23 -1.38
C PRO A 63 -5.13 -1.50 -1.93
N LYS A 64 -6.42 -1.43 -2.29
CA LYS A 64 -7.14 -2.57 -2.87
C LYS A 64 -6.59 -3.00 -4.24
N ALA A 65 -6.26 -2.05 -5.10
CA ALA A 65 -5.70 -2.35 -6.42
C ALA A 65 -4.30 -2.98 -6.28
N LEU A 66 -3.49 -2.49 -5.34
CA LEU A 66 -2.19 -3.09 -5.03
C LEU A 66 -2.34 -4.53 -4.49
N ALA A 67 -3.34 -4.77 -3.63
CA ALA A 67 -3.66 -6.10 -3.13
C ALA A 67 -3.91 -7.10 -4.26
N GLU A 68 -4.71 -6.69 -5.24
CA GLU A 68 -5.09 -7.53 -6.38
C GLU A 68 -3.88 -7.84 -7.27
N VAL A 69 -3.06 -6.83 -7.56
CA VAL A 69 -1.82 -7.00 -8.33
C VAL A 69 -0.85 -7.92 -7.60
N LEU A 70 -0.62 -7.72 -6.31
CA LEU A 70 0.25 -8.58 -5.50
C LEU A 70 -0.29 -10.01 -5.45
N ARG A 71 -1.60 -10.22 -5.35
CA ARG A 71 -2.21 -11.56 -5.40
C ARG A 71 -1.87 -12.29 -6.69
N ILE A 72 -1.86 -11.59 -7.83
CA ILE A 72 -1.53 -12.16 -9.14
C ILE A 72 -0.03 -12.40 -9.28
N LEU A 73 0.81 -11.49 -8.79
CA LEU A 73 2.26 -11.54 -8.98
C LEU A 73 2.99 -12.40 -7.95
N LYS A 74 2.44 -12.59 -6.74
CA LYS A 74 3.08 -13.31 -5.63
C LYS A 74 3.64 -14.68 -6.04
N PRO A 75 2.94 -15.54 -6.82
CA PRO A 75 3.50 -16.83 -7.25
C PRO A 75 4.76 -16.73 -8.13
N ARG A 76 5.00 -15.58 -8.76
CA ARG A 76 6.21 -15.33 -9.57
C ARG A 76 7.35 -14.71 -8.77
N LEU A 77 7.05 -14.20 -7.58
CA LEU A 77 8.01 -13.53 -6.71
C LEU A 77 8.55 -14.46 -5.61
N VAL A 78 7.73 -15.41 -5.16
CA VAL A 78 8.13 -16.43 -4.16
C VAL A 78 8.87 -17.56 -4.87
N GLY A 79 10.12 -17.83 -4.47
CA GLY A 79 10.96 -18.86 -5.10
C GLY A 79 12.45 -18.66 -4.95
#